data_AF-A0A1H7YD37-F1
#
_entry.id   AF-A0A1H7YD37-F1
#
_cell.length_a   1.000
_cell.length_b   1.000
_cell.length_c   1.000
_cell.angle_alpha   90.00
_cell.angle_beta   90.00
_cell.angle_gamma   90.00
#
_symmetry.space_group_name_H-M   'P 1'
#
loop_
_entity.id
_entity.type
_entity.pdbx_description
1 polymer ?
#
loop_
_entity_poly.entity_id
_entity_poly.type
_entity_poly.pdbx_seq_one_letter_code
_entity_poly.pdbx_strand_id
1 'polypeptide(L)'
;MSRLPQRTFLDLTCGLLESQSLAQLQERTESLLAKLFHADHVAFCRMHPDLPTGFEWKASTTGHFLQSYYQWYQEDFVFRWLSQRPNTAWRDTEMLRGQKLVETATHRRSRESHLNLKHVLAVLMVSGHQLGSGALALYRERASPFPVESRRLLQGLTPALSGAFQNFARFDALSSHNQLLEEMLRQEGATAIVVDAQWREFFRTEAVTSLLARWFPSRSDRDELGIPRAWRARMDALMAGSVLLTPSTHVWREERGMSALEVSFTRLQRIDGRGLWELRLKEIHAIPEQWRRILTPRQFEAAALVVQGLTDKEIASKLGITEDTAKDHVQSAYKRLNVPNRSGLIALALRS
;
A
#
# COMPACT_ATOMS: atom_id res chain seq x y z
N MET A 1 -19.30 43.43 -4.76
CA MET A 1 -18.43 42.23 -4.83
C MET A 1 -17.36 42.37 -3.77
N SER A 2 -17.56 41.85 -2.56
CA SER A 2 -16.45 41.71 -1.60
C SER A 2 -15.46 40.74 -2.22
N ARG A 3 -14.26 41.22 -2.57
CA ARG A 3 -13.17 40.38 -3.05
C ARG A 3 -12.81 39.44 -1.90
N LEU A 4 -13.22 38.19 -1.98
CA LEU A 4 -12.55 37.14 -1.22
C LEU A 4 -11.05 37.24 -1.55
N PRO A 5 -10.16 37.16 -0.56
CA PRO A 5 -8.73 37.27 -0.82
C PRO A 5 -8.35 36.21 -1.86
N GLN A 6 -7.68 36.60 -2.96
CA GLN A 6 -7.17 35.64 -3.98
C GLN A 6 -6.43 34.47 -3.32
N ARG A 7 -5.79 34.73 -2.19
CA ARG A 7 -5.14 33.76 -1.31
C ARG A 7 -6.07 32.63 -0.83
N THR A 8 -7.28 32.94 -0.37
CA THR A 8 -8.24 31.92 0.12
C THR A 8 -8.68 30.97 -0.99
N PHE A 9 -8.84 31.47 -2.22
CA PHE A 9 -9.17 30.65 -3.37
C PHE A 9 -7.99 29.77 -3.79
N LEU A 10 -6.77 30.33 -3.78
CA LEU A 10 -5.54 29.60 -4.07
C LEU A 10 -5.33 28.47 -3.05
N ASP A 11 -5.42 28.76 -1.76
CA ASP A 11 -5.26 27.79 -0.67
C ASP A 11 -6.29 26.65 -0.80
N LEU A 12 -7.54 26.98 -1.17
CA LEU A 12 -8.57 25.99 -1.45
C LEU A 12 -8.18 25.10 -2.63
N THR A 13 -7.75 25.68 -3.76
CA THR A 13 -7.34 24.89 -4.93
C THR A 13 -6.13 24.01 -4.68
N CYS A 14 -5.13 24.48 -3.93
CA CYS A 14 -4.00 23.68 -3.48
C CYS A 14 -4.47 22.53 -2.59
N GLY A 15 -5.34 22.80 -1.62
CA GLY A 15 -5.95 21.78 -0.76
C GLY A 15 -6.70 20.70 -1.56
N LEU A 16 -7.45 21.08 -2.60
CA LEU A 16 -8.13 20.14 -3.48
C LEU A 16 -7.16 19.26 -4.28
N LEU A 17 -6.10 19.85 -4.83
CA LEU A 17 -5.16 19.16 -5.72
C LEU A 17 -4.15 18.26 -4.99
N GLU A 18 -3.71 18.66 -3.79
CA GLU A 18 -2.69 17.94 -3.03
C GLU A 18 -3.24 16.82 -2.15
N SER A 19 -4.55 16.80 -1.91
CA SER A 19 -5.16 15.78 -1.07
C SER A 19 -5.10 14.41 -1.74
N GLN A 20 -4.73 13.38 -0.98
CA GLN A 20 -4.64 11.99 -1.46
C GLN A 20 -5.75 11.11 -0.89
N SER A 21 -6.48 11.61 0.12
CA SER A 21 -7.62 10.92 0.73
C SER A 21 -8.75 11.90 1.06
N LEU A 22 -9.95 11.35 1.27
CA LEU A 22 -11.13 12.14 1.67
C LEU A 22 -10.93 12.85 3.02
N ALA A 23 -10.21 12.23 3.95
CA ALA A 23 -9.92 12.81 5.26
C ALA A 23 -8.98 14.04 5.15
N GLN A 24 -7.92 13.94 4.35
CA GLN A 24 -7.01 15.07 4.10
C GLN A 24 -7.73 16.23 3.41
N LEU A 25 -8.61 15.92 2.45
CA LEU A 25 -9.43 16.92 1.78
C LEU A 25 -10.28 17.70 2.77
N GLN A 26 -10.99 16.98 3.65
CA GLN A 26 -11.85 17.58 4.66
C GLN A 26 -11.04 18.47 5.62
N GLU A 27 -9.95 17.96 6.18
CA GLU A 27 -9.07 18.72 7.10
C GLU A 27 -8.56 20.02 6.48
N ARG A 28 -8.13 19.99 5.21
CA ARG A 28 -7.54 21.14 4.52
C ARG A 28 -8.56 22.14 4.00
N THR A 29 -9.77 21.70 3.65
CA THR A 29 -10.70 22.52 2.85
C THR A 29 -12.03 22.83 3.53
N GLU A 30 -12.45 22.08 4.56
CA GLU A 30 -13.74 22.29 5.25
C GLU A 30 -13.90 23.73 5.75
N SER A 31 -12.90 24.24 6.50
CA SER A 31 -12.97 25.59 7.06
C SER A 31 -12.93 26.69 6.00
N LEU A 32 -12.22 26.47 4.89
CA LEU A 32 -12.15 27.40 3.76
C LEU A 32 -13.49 27.46 3.01
N LEU A 33 -14.10 26.30 2.74
CA LEU A 33 -15.42 26.21 2.11
C LEU A 33 -16.52 26.79 3.01
N ALA A 34 -16.50 26.50 4.31
CA ALA A 34 -17.45 27.08 5.27
C ALA A 34 -17.41 28.62 5.24
N LYS A 35 -16.19 29.20 5.26
CA LYS A 35 -16.01 30.66 5.16
C LYS A 35 -16.42 31.21 3.80
N LEU A 36 -16.00 30.56 2.71
CA LEU A 36 -16.24 30.99 1.33
C LEU A 36 -17.72 31.03 0.98
N PHE A 37 -18.47 30.04 1.42
CA PHE A 37 -19.90 29.90 1.14
C PHE A 37 -20.78 30.45 2.25
N HIS A 38 -20.20 30.93 3.35
CA HIS A 38 -20.91 31.22 4.59
C HIS A 38 -21.83 30.04 4.96
N ALA A 39 -21.28 28.83 4.98
CA ALA A 39 -21.99 27.62 5.38
C ALA A 39 -21.72 27.35 6.86
N ASP A 40 -22.72 26.83 7.56
CA ASP A 40 -22.60 26.45 8.97
C ASP A 40 -22.03 25.03 9.08
N HIS A 41 -22.25 24.19 8.05
CA HIS A 41 -21.72 22.85 7.94
C HIS A 41 -21.26 22.52 6.52
N VAL A 42 -20.23 21.68 6.42
CA VAL A 42 -19.73 21.13 5.16
C VAL A 42 -19.62 19.62 5.31
N ALA A 43 -20.07 18.88 4.30
CA ALA A 43 -19.99 17.43 4.28
C ALA A 43 -19.47 16.95 2.93
N PHE A 44 -18.46 16.09 2.98
CA PHE A 44 -17.90 15.41 1.83
C PHE A 44 -18.34 13.95 1.85
N CYS A 45 -18.78 13.43 0.72
CA CYS A 45 -19.10 12.02 0.55
C CYS A 45 -18.23 11.43 -0.55
N ARG A 46 -17.59 10.31 -0.29
CA ARG A 46 -17.10 9.44 -1.35
C ARG A 46 -18.06 8.27 -1.52
N MET A 47 -18.38 7.97 -2.77
CA MET A 47 -19.23 6.83 -3.08
C MET A 47 -18.38 5.64 -3.53
N HIS A 48 -18.70 4.48 -2.99
CA HIS A 48 -18.09 3.19 -3.31
C HIS A 48 -19.16 2.32 -3.97
N PRO A 49 -19.25 2.29 -5.31
CA PRO A 49 -20.33 1.60 -6.03
C PRO A 49 -20.37 0.09 -5.77
N ASP A 50 -19.23 -0.48 -5.35
CA ASP A 50 -19.08 -1.92 -5.11
C ASP A 50 -19.45 -2.35 -3.67
N LEU A 51 -19.79 -1.41 -2.78
CA LEU A 51 -20.09 -1.70 -1.38
C LEU A 51 -21.58 -1.53 -1.04
N PRO A 52 -22.19 -2.46 -0.26
CA PRO A 52 -23.60 -2.36 0.16
C PRO A 52 -23.89 -1.13 1.05
N THR A 53 -22.85 -0.58 1.72
CA THR A 53 -22.88 0.69 2.46
C THR A 53 -21.96 1.71 1.78
N GLY A 54 -22.11 1.89 0.47
CA GLY A 54 -21.19 2.63 -0.39
C GLY A 54 -21.10 4.14 -0.19
N PHE A 55 -21.34 4.67 1.01
CA PHE A 55 -21.20 6.09 1.32
C PHE A 55 -20.21 6.29 2.46
N GLU A 56 -19.06 6.89 2.14
CA GLU A 56 -18.07 7.33 3.12
C GLU A 56 -18.21 8.83 3.33
N TRP A 57 -18.74 9.25 4.48
CA TRP A 57 -18.91 10.66 4.82
C TRP A 57 -17.79 11.19 5.71
N LYS A 58 -17.33 12.41 5.43
CA LYS A 58 -16.43 13.20 6.28
C LYS A 58 -17.00 14.59 6.49
N ALA A 59 -17.19 14.96 7.74
CA ALA A 59 -17.68 16.26 8.18
C ALA A 59 -17.38 16.45 9.66
N SER A 60 -17.06 17.67 10.08
CA SER A 60 -16.79 17.93 11.50
C SER A 60 -18.05 18.04 12.35
N THR A 61 -19.19 18.42 11.75
CA THR A 61 -20.39 18.84 12.49
C THR A 61 -21.67 18.09 12.11
N THR A 62 -21.71 17.44 10.94
CA THR A 62 -22.89 16.69 10.45
C THR A 62 -22.73 15.18 10.55
N GLY A 63 -21.68 14.69 11.23
CA GLY A 63 -21.36 13.26 11.32
C GLY A 63 -22.51 12.39 11.84
N HIS A 64 -23.19 12.82 12.93
CA HIS A 64 -24.33 12.10 13.48
C HIS A 64 -25.54 12.06 12.54
N PHE A 65 -25.80 13.14 11.83
CA PHE A 65 -26.88 13.22 10.84
C PHE A 65 -26.65 12.29 9.63
N LEU A 66 -25.39 12.13 9.24
CA LEU A 66 -24.98 11.27 8.12
C LEU A 66 -24.62 9.85 8.56
N GLN A 67 -24.73 9.56 9.86
CA GLN A 67 -24.52 8.21 10.38
C GLN A 67 -25.61 7.28 9.81
N SER A 68 -25.19 6.10 9.37
CA SER A 68 -26.10 5.11 8.75
C SER A 68 -26.89 5.65 7.55
N TYR A 69 -26.36 6.65 6.83
CA TYR A 69 -27.01 7.28 5.69
C TYR A 69 -27.48 6.28 4.61
N TYR A 70 -26.76 5.17 4.43
CA TYR A 70 -27.13 4.08 3.51
C TYR A 70 -28.54 3.49 3.77
N GLN A 71 -29.10 3.66 4.97
CA GLN A 71 -30.44 3.16 5.30
C GLN A 71 -31.56 4.07 4.79
N TRP A 72 -31.27 5.35 4.51
CA TRP A 72 -32.31 6.35 4.24
C TRP A 72 -32.00 7.29 3.07
N TYR A 73 -30.87 7.15 2.38
CA TYR A 73 -30.49 7.98 1.22
C TYR A 73 -31.58 8.05 0.13
N GLN A 74 -32.43 7.01 0.01
CA GLN A 74 -33.53 6.98 -0.94
C GLN A 74 -34.68 7.95 -0.57
N GLU A 75 -34.77 8.35 0.70
CA GLU A 75 -35.73 9.34 1.19
C GLU A 75 -35.15 10.77 1.16
N ASP A 76 -33.84 10.92 0.98
CA ASP A 76 -33.17 12.21 0.91
C ASP A 76 -33.48 12.94 -0.40
N PHE A 77 -34.20 14.06 -0.30
CA PHE A 77 -34.55 14.86 -1.47
C PHE A 77 -33.31 15.40 -2.20
N VAL A 78 -32.21 15.65 -1.47
CA VAL A 78 -30.96 16.15 -2.03
C VAL A 78 -30.34 15.09 -2.93
N PHE A 79 -30.07 13.91 -2.39
CA PHE A 79 -29.47 12.82 -3.17
C PHE A 79 -30.35 12.39 -4.35
N ARG A 80 -31.67 12.24 -4.15
CA ARG A 80 -32.60 11.91 -5.23
C ARG A 80 -32.56 12.92 -6.38
N TRP A 81 -32.41 14.20 -6.05
CA TRP A 81 -32.34 15.24 -7.06
C TRP A 81 -31.01 15.20 -7.81
N LEU A 82 -29.90 15.10 -7.07
CA LEU A 82 -28.56 15.15 -7.62
C LEU A 82 -28.22 13.90 -8.44
N SER A 83 -28.71 12.71 -8.05
CA SER A 83 -28.47 11.47 -8.80
C SER A 83 -29.03 11.48 -10.22
N GLN A 84 -30.11 12.23 -10.45
CA GLN A 84 -30.68 12.45 -11.78
C GLN A 84 -29.95 13.55 -12.57
N ARG A 85 -29.17 14.38 -11.90
CA ARG A 85 -28.52 15.59 -12.45
C ARG A 85 -27.10 15.76 -11.91
N PRO A 86 -26.21 14.76 -12.11
CA PRO A 86 -24.85 14.83 -11.60
C PRO A 86 -24.07 15.94 -12.28
N ASN A 87 -22.92 16.27 -11.69
CA ASN A 87 -21.96 17.28 -12.14
C ASN A 87 -22.51 18.72 -12.20
N THR A 88 -23.69 18.95 -11.62
CA THR A 88 -24.33 20.26 -11.53
C THR A 88 -24.60 20.63 -10.07
N ALA A 89 -24.23 21.86 -9.69
CA ALA A 89 -24.51 22.39 -8.36
C ALA A 89 -25.96 22.89 -8.27
N TRP A 90 -26.64 22.55 -7.19
CA TRP A 90 -28.05 22.86 -6.95
C TRP A 90 -28.30 23.38 -5.54
N ARG A 91 -29.24 24.30 -5.41
CA ARG A 91 -29.75 24.78 -4.12
C ARG A 91 -31.05 24.07 -3.77
N ASP A 92 -31.33 23.92 -2.49
CA ASP A 92 -32.61 23.46 -1.94
C ASP A 92 -33.84 24.12 -2.57
N THR A 93 -33.81 25.44 -2.74
CA THR A 93 -34.88 26.24 -3.37
C THR A 93 -35.20 25.81 -4.80
N GLU A 94 -34.24 25.20 -5.50
CA GLU A 94 -34.41 24.67 -6.85
C GLU A 94 -34.83 23.19 -6.83
N MET A 95 -34.38 22.45 -5.82
CA MET A 95 -34.68 21.02 -5.64
C MET A 95 -36.12 20.77 -5.17
N LEU A 96 -36.61 21.56 -4.20
CA LEU A 96 -37.88 21.32 -3.52
C LEU A 96 -39.12 21.64 -4.37
N ARG A 97 -39.00 22.50 -5.39
CA ARG A 97 -40.07 22.84 -6.36
C ARG A 97 -41.47 23.08 -5.74
N GLY A 98 -41.52 23.78 -4.60
CA GLY A 98 -42.76 24.11 -3.89
C GLY A 98 -43.12 23.18 -2.72
N GLN A 99 -42.40 22.07 -2.53
CA GLN A 99 -42.46 21.28 -1.30
C GLN A 99 -41.85 22.08 -0.13
N LYS A 100 -42.48 22.01 1.05
CA LYS A 100 -41.90 22.65 2.24
C LYS A 100 -40.80 21.77 2.82
N LEU A 101 -39.65 22.36 3.12
CA LEU A 101 -38.51 21.64 3.71
C LEU A 101 -38.90 20.84 4.97
N VAL A 102 -39.77 21.42 5.81
CA VAL A 102 -40.23 20.79 7.07
C VAL A 102 -40.96 19.47 6.88
N GLU A 103 -41.46 19.19 5.67
CA GLU A 103 -42.17 17.95 5.33
C GLU A 103 -41.20 16.84 4.86
N THR A 104 -39.91 17.15 4.67
CA THR A 104 -38.91 16.21 4.15
C THR A 104 -38.32 15.32 5.25
N ALA A 105 -37.95 14.08 4.88
CA ALA A 105 -37.20 13.18 5.76
C ALA A 105 -35.85 13.79 6.18
N THR A 106 -35.17 14.48 5.26
CA THR A 106 -33.90 15.18 5.49
C THR A 106 -34.01 16.19 6.64
N HIS A 107 -35.04 17.04 6.66
CA HIS A 107 -35.26 18.00 7.75
C HIS A 107 -35.63 17.32 9.07
N ARG A 108 -36.49 16.29 9.04
CA ARG A 108 -36.86 15.54 10.25
C ARG A 108 -35.61 14.92 10.91
N ARG A 109 -34.80 14.21 10.12
CA ARG A 109 -33.57 13.55 10.60
C ARG A 109 -32.51 14.54 11.05
N SER A 110 -32.43 15.72 10.42
CA SER A 110 -31.53 16.76 10.92
C SER A 110 -31.93 17.20 12.32
N ARG A 111 -33.23 17.40 12.59
CA ARG A 111 -33.75 17.76 13.91
C ARG A 111 -33.51 16.67 14.95
N GLU A 112 -33.72 15.41 14.58
CA GLU A 112 -33.41 14.24 15.42
C GLU A 112 -31.93 14.17 15.79
N SER A 113 -31.06 14.66 14.91
CA SER A 113 -29.60 14.75 15.11
C SER A 113 -29.14 16.07 15.74
N HIS A 114 -30.06 16.82 16.36
CA HIS A 114 -29.81 18.12 16.99
C HIS A 114 -29.28 19.23 16.05
N LEU A 115 -29.55 19.11 14.75
CA LEU A 115 -29.25 20.13 13.74
C LEU A 115 -30.53 20.80 13.24
N ASN A 116 -30.42 22.05 12.82
CA ASN A 116 -31.52 22.84 12.27
C ASN A 116 -31.27 23.25 10.83
N LEU A 117 -30.98 22.27 9.97
CA LEU A 117 -30.62 22.52 8.57
C LEU A 117 -31.83 23.13 7.82
N LYS A 118 -31.69 24.38 7.41
CA LYS A 118 -32.73 25.15 6.69
C LYS A 118 -32.45 25.28 5.21
N HIS A 119 -31.18 25.22 4.81
CA HIS A 119 -30.79 25.33 3.41
C HIS A 119 -29.62 24.42 3.11
N VAL A 120 -29.59 23.92 1.87
CA VAL A 120 -28.49 23.13 1.33
C VAL A 120 -28.10 23.62 -0.06
N LEU A 121 -26.80 23.66 -0.32
CA LEU A 121 -26.20 23.82 -1.64
C LEU A 121 -25.27 22.63 -1.85
N ALA A 122 -25.51 21.84 -2.88
CA ALA A 122 -24.81 20.58 -3.06
C ALA A 122 -24.53 20.24 -4.52
N VAL A 123 -23.53 19.39 -4.73
CA VAL A 123 -23.18 18.80 -6.03
C VAL A 123 -22.82 17.34 -5.84
N LEU A 124 -23.33 16.50 -6.72
CA LEU A 124 -22.91 15.11 -6.90
C LEU A 124 -21.98 15.07 -8.10
N MET A 125 -20.82 14.45 -7.97
CA MET A 125 -19.79 14.35 -8.99
C MET A 125 -19.67 12.89 -9.42
N VAL A 126 -19.85 12.64 -10.71
CA VAL A 126 -19.78 11.31 -11.31
C VAL A 126 -18.90 11.39 -12.54
N SER A 127 -17.90 10.52 -12.63
CA SER A 127 -17.05 10.38 -13.81
C SER A 127 -17.61 9.29 -14.74
N GLY A 128 -17.32 9.36 -16.04
CA GLY A 128 -17.83 8.40 -17.03
C GLY A 128 -17.46 6.93 -16.79
N HIS A 129 -16.44 6.67 -15.97
CA HIS A 129 -16.02 5.32 -15.58
C HIS A 129 -16.48 4.92 -14.17
N GLN A 130 -17.34 5.72 -13.52
CA GLN A 130 -17.80 5.60 -12.11
C GLN A 130 -16.69 5.61 -11.04
N LEU A 131 -15.43 5.48 -11.44
CA LEU A 131 -14.26 5.62 -10.58
C LEU A 131 -14.16 7.05 -10.03
N GLY A 132 -14.05 7.18 -8.70
CA GLY A 132 -13.89 8.47 -8.02
C GLY A 132 -15.17 9.32 -7.99
N SER A 133 -16.33 8.68 -7.81
CA SER A 133 -17.59 9.41 -7.62
C SER A 133 -17.68 9.93 -6.17
N GLY A 134 -18.25 11.13 -6.01
CA GLY A 134 -18.37 11.76 -4.68
C GLY A 134 -19.39 12.89 -4.66
N ALA A 135 -19.65 13.45 -3.48
CA ALA A 135 -20.55 14.57 -3.30
C ALA A 135 -19.96 15.59 -2.32
N LEU A 136 -20.38 16.84 -2.48
CA LEU A 136 -20.15 17.91 -1.53
C LEU A 136 -21.51 18.53 -1.19
N ALA A 137 -21.80 18.66 0.10
CA ALA A 137 -22.98 19.34 0.61
C ALA A 137 -22.57 20.45 1.59
N LEU A 138 -23.11 21.64 1.36
CA LEU A 138 -22.96 22.82 2.20
C LEU A 138 -24.32 23.11 2.84
N TYR A 139 -24.38 23.20 4.17
CA TYR A 139 -25.62 23.45 4.88
C TYR A 139 -25.61 24.79 5.63
N ARG A 140 -26.80 25.34 5.84
CA ARG A 140 -27.05 26.53 6.66
C ARG A 140 -28.24 26.30 7.58
N GLU A 141 -28.16 26.85 8.79
CA GLU A 141 -29.24 26.89 9.77
C GLU A 141 -29.92 28.27 9.87
N ARG A 142 -29.31 29.29 9.28
CA ARG A 142 -29.92 30.61 9.11
C ARG A 142 -31.12 30.55 8.16
N ALA A 143 -32.02 31.53 8.25
CA ALA A 143 -33.25 31.58 7.45
C ALA A 143 -33.07 32.00 5.98
N SER A 144 -31.89 32.53 5.61
CA SER A 144 -31.62 32.98 4.24
C SER A 144 -30.99 31.89 3.38
N PRO A 145 -31.53 31.63 2.17
CA PRO A 145 -31.00 30.61 1.27
C PRO A 145 -29.62 30.97 0.73
N PHE A 146 -28.94 29.98 0.15
CA PHE A 146 -27.71 30.24 -0.58
C PHE A 146 -27.98 31.16 -1.80
N PRO A 147 -27.20 32.24 -1.97
CA PRO A 147 -27.30 33.11 -3.13
C PRO A 147 -27.03 32.37 -4.44
N VAL A 148 -27.52 32.92 -5.56
CA VAL A 148 -27.27 32.36 -6.91
C VAL A 148 -25.77 32.38 -7.23
N GLU A 149 -25.05 33.37 -6.71
CA GLU A 149 -23.60 33.52 -6.84
C GLU A 149 -22.85 32.36 -6.18
N SER A 150 -23.32 31.91 -5.00
CA SER A 150 -22.77 30.72 -4.33
C SER A 150 -22.96 29.48 -5.20
N ARG A 151 -24.13 29.31 -5.81
CA ARG A 151 -24.34 28.19 -6.75
C ARG A 151 -23.35 28.24 -7.93
N ARG A 152 -23.16 29.41 -8.55
CA ARG A 152 -22.20 29.59 -9.66
C ARG A 152 -20.77 29.30 -9.23
N LEU A 153 -20.39 29.73 -8.03
CA LEU A 153 -19.06 29.47 -7.48
C LEU A 153 -18.81 27.98 -7.25
N LEU A 154 -19.78 27.27 -6.64
CA LEU A 154 -19.67 25.82 -6.46
C LEU A 154 -19.61 25.09 -7.80
N GLN A 155 -20.39 25.52 -8.79
CA GLN A 155 -20.31 24.98 -10.14
C GLN A 155 -18.91 25.16 -10.75
N GLY A 156 -18.28 26.33 -10.55
CA GLY A 156 -16.90 26.59 -11.00
C GLY A 156 -15.85 25.72 -10.31
N LEU A 157 -16.07 25.34 -9.04
CA LEU A 157 -15.19 24.43 -8.29
C LEU A 157 -15.40 22.95 -8.62
N THR A 158 -16.53 22.60 -9.27
CA THR A 158 -16.92 21.21 -9.53
C THR A 158 -15.86 20.40 -10.29
N PRO A 159 -15.17 20.93 -11.33
CA PRO A 159 -14.10 20.19 -12.00
C PRO A 159 -12.91 19.87 -11.09
N ALA A 160 -12.49 20.83 -10.25
CA ALA A 160 -11.38 20.63 -9.31
C ALA A 160 -11.72 19.60 -8.23
N LEU A 161 -12.95 19.68 -7.68
CA LEU A 161 -13.46 18.68 -6.74
C LEU A 161 -13.52 17.29 -7.41
N SER A 162 -14.06 17.18 -8.63
CA SER A 162 -14.11 15.90 -9.35
C SER A 162 -12.71 15.31 -9.57
N GLY A 163 -11.74 16.15 -9.94
CA GLY A 163 -10.34 15.75 -10.05
C GLY A 163 -9.76 15.19 -8.74
N ALA A 164 -10.06 15.84 -7.60
CA ALA A 164 -9.65 15.36 -6.28
C ALA A 164 -10.23 13.97 -5.96
N PHE A 165 -11.53 13.76 -6.17
CA PHE A 165 -12.17 12.46 -5.93
C PHE A 165 -11.65 11.34 -6.85
N GLN A 166 -11.34 11.67 -8.11
CA GLN A 166 -10.66 10.74 -9.01
C GLN A 166 -9.24 10.40 -8.52
N ASN A 167 -8.50 11.37 -7.99
CA ASN A 167 -7.18 11.10 -7.41
C ASN A 167 -7.29 10.16 -6.20
N PHE A 168 -8.27 10.35 -5.30
CA PHE A 168 -8.47 9.43 -4.17
C PHE A 168 -8.72 8.00 -4.63
N ALA A 169 -9.57 7.82 -5.66
CA ALA A 169 -9.86 6.50 -6.20
C ALA A 169 -8.62 5.84 -6.83
N ARG A 170 -7.74 6.62 -7.49
CA ARG A 170 -6.46 6.12 -8.00
C ARG A 170 -5.52 5.73 -6.85
N PHE A 171 -5.39 6.57 -5.82
CA PHE A 171 -4.55 6.28 -4.64
C PHE A 171 -5.02 5.07 -3.83
N ASP A 172 -6.32 4.83 -3.74
CA ASP A 172 -6.87 3.65 -3.08
C ASP A 172 -6.65 2.39 -3.90
N ALA A 173 -6.91 2.43 -5.21
CA ALA A 173 -6.65 1.29 -6.09
C ALA A 173 -5.18 0.84 -6.01
N LEU A 174 -4.27 1.81 -5.99
CA LEU A 174 -2.86 1.58 -5.70
C LEU A 174 -2.62 0.93 -4.34
N SER A 175 -3.11 1.56 -3.27
CA SER A 175 -2.84 1.12 -1.91
C SER A 175 -3.38 -0.28 -1.65
N SER A 176 -4.57 -0.61 -2.16
CA SER A 176 -5.16 -1.96 -2.04
C SER A 176 -4.37 -3.02 -2.81
N HIS A 177 -3.90 -2.71 -4.03
CA HIS A 177 -3.10 -3.68 -4.79
C HIS A 177 -1.74 -3.95 -4.13
N ASN A 178 -1.14 -2.91 -3.54
CA ASN A 178 0.08 -3.07 -2.76
C ASN A 178 -0.17 -3.86 -1.48
N GLN A 179 -1.21 -3.55 -0.71
CA GLN A 179 -1.59 -4.32 0.48
C GLN A 179 -1.84 -5.80 0.15
N LEU A 180 -2.47 -6.10 -0.98
CA LEU A 180 -2.66 -7.48 -1.43
C LEU A 180 -1.34 -8.17 -1.77
N LEU A 181 -0.44 -7.49 -2.49
CA LEU A 181 0.90 -8.01 -2.79
C LEU A 181 1.71 -8.27 -1.51
N GLU A 182 1.69 -7.30 -0.58
CA GLU A 182 2.36 -7.40 0.72
C GLU A 182 1.82 -8.58 1.54
N GLU A 183 0.49 -8.73 1.59
CA GLU A 183 -0.15 -9.81 2.33
C GLU A 183 0.14 -11.17 1.67
N MET A 184 0.10 -11.27 0.34
CA MET A 184 0.49 -12.49 -0.37
C MET A 184 1.93 -12.90 -0.06
N LEU A 185 2.89 -11.98 -0.18
CA LEU A 185 4.30 -12.27 0.11
C LEU A 185 4.53 -12.65 1.58
N ARG A 186 3.78 -12.04 2.50
CA ARG A 186 3.82 -12.38 3.93
C ARG A 186 3.26 -13.78 4.21
N GLN A 187 2.12 -14.12 3.62
CA GLN A 187 1.49 -15.44 3.75
C GLN A 187 2.35 -16.55 3.14
N GLU A 188 3.05 -16.26 2.03
CA GLU A 188 4.05 -17.17 1.44
C GLU A 188 5.32 -17.33 2.30
N GLY A 189 5.51 -16.50 3.33
CA GLY A 189 6.76 -16.45 4.09
C GLY A 189 7.96 -16.02 3.22
N ALA A 190 7.72 -15.26 2.16
CA ALA A 190 8.76 -14.88 1.22
C ALA A 190 9.79 -13.94 1.87
N THR A 191 11.07 -14.13 1.56
CA THR A 191 12.12 -13.16 1.90
C THR A 191 12.32 -12.25 0.68
N ALA A 192 11.66 -11.10 0.65
CA ALA A 192 11.62 -10.25 -0.54
C ALA A 192 11.59 -8.75 -0.21
N ILE A 193 12.12 -7.96 -1.14
CA ILE A 193 12.00 -6.50 -1.18
C ILE A 193 11.39 -6.12 -2.53
N VAL A 194 10.42 -5.20 -2.52
CA VAL A 194 9.79 -4.65 -3.71
C VAL A 194 10.23 -3.19 -3.87
N VAL A 195 10.76 -2.86 -5.04
CA VAL A 195 11.28 -1.52 -5.34
C VAL A 195 10.77 -1.03 -6.71
N ASP A 196 10.75 0.29 -6.91
CA ASP A 196 10.54 0.87 -8.24
C ASP A 196 11.86 1.02 -9.03
N ALA A 197 11.74 1.49 -10.28
CA ALA A 197 12.89 1.77 -11.16
C ALA A 197 13.86 2.83 -10.60
N GLN A 198 13.46 3.62 -9.61
CA GLN A 198 14.30 4.61 -8.93
C GLN A 198 14.85 4.08 -7.59
N TRP A 199 14.75 2.77 -7.33
CA TRP A 199 15.15 2.12 -6.08
C TRP A 199 14.40 2.62 -4.84
N ARG A 200 13.22 3.22 -5.01
CA ARG A 200 12.36 3.54 -3.87
C ARG A 200 11.74 2.26 -3.36
N GLU A 201 11.98 1.97 -2.09
CA GLU A 201 11.40 0.82 -1.42
C GLU A 201 9.89 0.99 -1.30
N PHE A 202 9.17 -0.01 -1.81
CA PHE A 202 7.74 -0.12 -1.70
C PHE A 202 7.35 -1.02 -0.53
N PHE A 203 8.08 -2.13 -0.36
CA PHE A 203 7.85 -3.11 0.70
C PHE A 203 9.11 -3.92 0.98
N ARG A 204 9.28 -4.35 2.23
CA ARG A 204 10.35 -5.26 2.66
C ARG A 204 9.83 -6.21 3.73
N THR A 205 10.10 -7.51 3.59
CA THR A 205 9.81 -8.47 4.67
C THR A 205 10.88 -8.43 5.77
N GLU A 206 10.49 -8.73 7.01
CA GLU A 206 11.40 -8.67 8.18
C GLU A 206 12.64 -9.55 8.00
N ALA A 207 12.48 -10.71 7.37
CA ALA A 207 13.56 -11.65 7.07
C ALA A 207 14.68 -11.02 6.23
N VAL A 208 14.38 -10.06 5.35
CA VAL A 208 15.38 -9.37 4.52
C VAL A 208 16.35 -8.57 5.39
N THR A 209 15.85 -7.86 6.41
CA THR A 209 16.69 -7.06 7.30
C THR A 209 17.72 -7.93 8.02
N SER A 210 17.28 -9.06 8.55
CA SER A 210 18.14 -10.06 9.21
C SER A 210 19.16 -10.69 8.25
N LEU A 211 18.77 -10.93 7.00
CA LEU A 211 19.66 -11.49 5.98
C LEU A 211 20.72 -10.46 5.57
N LEU A 212 20.33 -9.22 5.31
CA LEU A 212 21.24 -8.12 4.98
C LEU A 212 22.28 -7.91 6.07
N ALA A 213 21.88 -7.91 7.35
CA ALA A 213 22.81 -7.77 8.48
C ALA A 213 23.92 -8.82 8.50
N ARG A 214 23.62 -10.07 8.10
CA ARG A 214 24.59 -11.17 8.04
C ARG A 214 25.48 -11.11 6.79
N TRP A 215 24.89 -10.86 5.62
CA TRP A 215 25.59 -10.91 4.35
C TRP A 215 26.31 -9.61 3.97
N PHE A 216 25.85 -8.46 4.47
CA PHE A 216 26.47 -7.16 4.16
C PHE A 216 26.67 -6.36 5.45
N PRO A 217 27.53 -6.80 6.38
CA PRO A 217 27.67 -6.17 7.68
C PRO A 217 28.32 -4.77 7.60
N SER A 218 29.13 -4.50 6.58
CA SER A 218 29.79 -3.20 6.43
C SER A 218 28.86 -2.16 5.78
N ARG A 219 28.92 -0.91 6.25
CA ARG A 219 28.26 0.23 5.60
C ARG A 219 28.83 0.55 4.22
N SER A 220 30.08 0.15 3.93
CA SER A 220 30.70 0.35 2.61
C SER A 220 30.02 -0.45 1.50
N ASP A 221 29.43 -1.59 1.86
CA ASP A 221 28.87 -2.54 0.90
C ASP A 221 27.46 -2.14 0.47
N ARG A 222 26.86 -1.19 1.19
CA ARG A 222 25.51 -0.68 1.01
C ARG A 222 25.54 0.76 0.47
N ASP A 223 24.44 1.17 -0.11
CA ASP A 223 24.20 2.56 -0.46
C ASP A 223 23.49 3.34 0.66
N GLU A 224 23.12 4.59 0.39
CA GLU A 224 22.44 5.48 1.34
C GLU A 224 21.06 4.96 1.78
N LEU A 225 20.45 4.07 0.99
CA LEU A 225 19.17 3.42 1.28
C LEU A 225 19.36 2.06 1.99
N GLY A 226 20.60 1.68 2.29
CA GLY A 226 20.93 0.42 2.93
C GLY A 226 20.82 -0.79 2.00
N ILE A 227 20.78 -0.58 0.67
CA ILE A 227 20.73 -1.63 -0.34
C ILE A 227 22.16 -1.99 -0.77
N PRO A 228 22.50 -3.29 -0.91
CA PRO A 228 23.80 -3.70 -1.43
C PRO A 228 24.09 -3.12 -2.82
N ARG A 229 25.25 -2.48 -2.98
CA ARG A 229 25.64 -1.82 -4.25
C ARG A 229 25.69 -2.80 -5.44
N ALA A 230 26.02 -4.06 -5.16
CA ALA A 230 26.04 -5.13 -6.17
C ALA A 230 24.65 -5.39 -6.77
N TRP A 231 23.58 -5.28 -5.98
CA TRP A 231 22.21 -5.45 -6.47
C TRP A 231 21.80 -4.27 -7.34
N ARG A 232 22.25 -3.06 -6.97
CA ARG A 232 22.04 -1.84 -7.75
C ARG A 232 22.59 -1.93 -9.14
N ALA A 233 23.88 -2.23 -9.24
CA ALA A 233 24.55 -2.45 -10.52
C ALA A 233 23.86 -3.53 -11.36
N ARG A 234 23.36 -4.60 -10.73
CA ARG A 234 22.65 -5.67 -11.42
C ARG A 234 21.30 -5.24 -11.99
N MET A 235 20.47 -4.56 -11.21
CA MET A 235 19.16 -4.09 -11.65
C MET A 235 19.29 -3.01 -12.73
N ASP A 236 20.26 -2.11 -12.60
CA ASP A 236 20.52 -1.07 -13.60
C ASP A 236 20.89 -1.71 -14.96
N ALA A 237 21.70 -2.76 -14.96
CA ALA A 237 22.02 -3.54 -16.16
C ALA A 237 20.79 -4.24 -16.78
N LEU A 238 19.90 -4.78 -15.95
CA LEU A 238 18.62 -5.37 -16.39
C LEU A 238 17.69 -4.31 -17.00
N MET A 239 17.62 -3.12 -16.41
CA MET A 239 16.77 -2.02 -16.88
C MET A 239 17.30 -1.38 -18.17
N ALA A 240 18.62 -1.34 -18.38
CA ALA A 240 19.24 -0.81 -19.58
C ALA A 240 19.02 -1.67 -20.84
N GLY A 241 18.31 -2.81 -20.75
CA GLY A 241 17.99 -3.68 -21.89
C GLY A 241 19.20 -4.43 -22.48
N SER A 242 20.36 -4.38 -21.80
CA SER A 242 21.62 -4.97 -22.27
C SER A 242 21.69 -6.50 -22.16
N VAL A 243 20.64 -7.14 -21.68
CA VAL A 243 20.64 -8.55 -21.29
C VAL A 243 19.64 -9.32 -22.15
N LEU A 244 20.09 -9.73 -23.33
CA LEU A 244 19.35 -10.66 -24.19
C LEU A 244 19.29 -12.05 -23.54
N LEU A 245 18.08 -12.44 -23.12
CA LEU A 245 17.49 -13.80 -23.22
C LEU A 245 18.31 -15.00 -22.67
N THR A 246 18.59 -15.04 -21.36
CA THR A 246 18.81 -16.33 -20.66
C THR A 246 18.20 -16.29 -19.24
N PRO A 247 17.60 -17.39 -18.73
CA PRO A 247 17.00 -17.44 -17.39
C PRO A 247 17.98 -17.16 -16.23
N SER A 248 19.28 -17.38 -16.44
CA SER A 248 20.34 -17.18 -15.45
C SER A 248 20.77 -15.71 -15.26
N THR A 249 20.30 -14.78 -16.08
CA THR A 249 20.71 -13.36 -15.98
C THR A 249 19.88 -12.53 -15.01
N HIS A 250 18.79 -13.08 -14.49
CA HIS A 250 17.90 -12.41 -13.53
C HIS A 250 18.27 -12.75 -12.09
N VAL A 251 19.35 -13.52 -11.89
CA VAL A 251 19.83 -13.93 -10.58
C VAL A 251 21.20 -13.29 -10.33
N TRP A 252 21.39 -12.83 -9.11
CA TRP A 252 22.68 -12.51 -8.51
C TRP A 252 22.96 -13.54 -7.41
N ARG A 253 24.21 -14.00 -7.30
CA ARG A 253 24.61 -15.01 -6.31
C ARG A 253 25.95 -14.65 -5.69
N GLU A 254 26.05 -14.77 -4.37
CA GLU A 254 27.31 -14.69 -3.63
C GLU A 254 27.45 -15.91 -2.72
N GLU A 255 28.65 -16.48 -2.66
CA GLU A 255 28.95 -17.65 -1.83
C GLU A 255 29.86 -17.25 -0.67
N ARG A 256 29.52 -17.70 0.54
CA ARG A 256 30.31 -17.47 1.75
C ARG A 256 30.39 -18.75 2.56
N GLY A 257 31.54 -19.40 2.48
CA GLY A 257 31.80 -20.66 3.17
C GLY A 257 30.80 -21.73 2.76
N MET A 258 29.79 -21.96 3.61
CA MET A 258 28.79 -23.02 3.46
C MET A 258 27.41 -22.54 3.05
N SER A 259 27.25 -21.24 2.85
CA SER A 259 25.99 -20.65 2.43
C SER A 259 26.20 -19.91 1.12
N ALA A 260 25.15 -19.84 0.31
CA ALA A 260 25.06 -18.97 -0.84
C ALA A 260 23.81 -18.10 -0.68
N LEU A 261 23.93 -16.81 -1.00
CA LEU A 261 22.79 -15.93 -1.12
C LEU A 261 22.48 -15.78 -2.59
N GLU A 262 21.29 -16.23 -2.98
CA GLU A 262 20.72 -15.93 -4.27
C GLU A 262 19.70 -14.81 -4.16
N VAL A 263 19.71 -13.90 -5.13
CA VAL A 263 18.74 -12.83 -5.27
C VAL A 263 18.21 -12.85 -6.69
N SER A 264 16.94 -13.18 -6.86
CA SER A 264 16.25 -13.16 -8.14
C SER A 264 15.51 -11.83 -8.31
N PHE A 265 15.68 -11.22 -9.48
CA PHE A 265 15.08 -9.95 -9.86
C PHE A 265 13.94 -10.21 -10.83
N THR A 266 12.71 -10.12 -10.33
CA THR A 266 11.49 -10.35 -11.11
C THR A 266 10.81 -9.03 -11.38
N ARG A 267 10.59 -8.71 -12.66
CA ARG A 267 9.77 -7.56 -13.03
C ARG A 267 8.31 -7.90 -12.79
N LEU A 268 7.64 -7.11 -11.95
CA LEU A 268 6.20 -7.27 -11.70
C LEU A 268 5.39 -6.56 -12.79
N GLN A 269 4.11 -6.92 -12.92
CA GLN A 269 3.20 -6.16 -13.77
C GLN A 269 3.14 -4.70 -13.33
N ARG A 270 3.01 -3.77 -14.28
CA ARG A 270 3.01 -2.34 -13.97
C ARG A 270 1.79 -2.01 -13.11
N ILE A 271 2.03 -1.44 -11.95
CA ILE A 271 0.99 -0.91 -11.06
C ILE A 271 1.00 0.63 -11.27
N ASP A 272 -0.10 1.20 -11.76
CA ASP A 272 -0.24 2.63 -12.11
C ASP A 272 0.86 3.18 -13.02
N GLY A 273 1.25 2.41 -14.04
CA GLY A 273 2.29 2.81 -14.96
C GLY A 273 3.70 2.83 -14.35
N ARG A 274 3.87 2.54 -13.05
CA ARG A 274 5.18 2.32 -12.43
C ARG A 274 5.63 0.89 -12.67
N GLY A 275 6.86 0.72 -13.14
CA GLY A 275 7.49 -0.58 -13.23
C GLY A 275 8.05 -0.95 -11.87
N LEU A 276 7.52 -2.01 -11.25
CA LEU A 276 8.03 -2.54 -9.99
C LEU A 276 8.91 -3.76 -10.25
N TRP A 277 9.81 -3.98 -9.30
CA TRP A 277 10.72 -5.12 -9.26
C TRP A 277 10.61 -5.79 -7.90
N GLU A 278 10.35 -7.09 -7.90
CA GLU A 278 10.51 -7.96 -6.75
C GLU A 278 11.94 -8.50 -6.76
N LEU A 279 12.67 -8.26 -5.69
CA LEU A 279 13.93 -8.93 -5.40
C LEU A 279 13.63 -9.99 -4.35
N ARG A 280 13.61 -11.26 -4.77
CA ARG A 280 13.39 -12.39 -3.86
C ARG A 280 14.75 -12.98 -3.47
N LEU A 281 15.00 -13.04 -2.17
CA LEU A 281 16.25 -13.50 -1.60
C LEU A 281 16.08 -14.93 -1.09
N LYS A 282 17.05 -15.77 -1.37
CA LYS A 282 17.10 -17.14 -0.87
C LYS A 282 18.51 -17.44 -0.35
N GLU A 283 18.60 -17.68 0.95
CA GLU A 283 19.83 -18.20 1.55
C GLU A 283 19.83 -19.73 1.39
N ILE A 284 20.68 -20.22 0.50
CA ILE A 284 20.90 -21.63 0.25
C ILE A 284 22.02 -22.08 1.19
N HIS A 285 21.70 -22.97 2.11
CA HIS A 285 22.69 -23.59 2.98
C HIS A 285 23.11 -24.92 2.36
N ALA A 286 24.41 -25.14 2.17
CA ALA A 286 24.93 -26.42 1.72
C ALA A 286 24.63 -27.55 2.73
N ILE A 287 24.36 -27.21 3.99
CA ILE A 287 23.83 -28.14 4.98
C ILE A 287 22.51 -27.63 5.57
N PRO A 288 21.49 -28.50 5.67
CA PRO A 288 20.19 -28.13 6.21
C PRO A 288 20.30 -27.70 7.67
N GLU A 289 19.66 -26.58 8.04
CA GLU A 289 19.78 -26.02 9.39
C GLU A 289 19.25 -26.96 10.48
N GLN A 290 18.26 -27.81 10.14
CA GLN A 290 17.74 -28.87 11.00
C GLN A 290 18.82 -29.84 11.50
N TRP A 291 19.92 -30.02 10.76
CA TRP A 291 21.02 -30.88 11.20
C TRP A 291 21.71 -30.31 12.45
N ARG A 292 21.70 -28.99 12.69
CA ARG A 292 22.23 -28.38 13.93
C ARG A 292 21.47 -28.83 15.17
N ARG A 293 20.20 -29.23 15.03
CA ARG A 293 19.38 -29.75 16.14
C ARG A 293 19.63 -31.23 16.42
N ILE A 294 20.12 -31.97 15.42
CA ILE A 294 20.31 -33.42 15.48
C ILE A 294 21.77 -33.76 15.85
N LEU A 295 22.72 -33.03 15.27
CA LEU A 295 24.15 -33.24 15.42
C LEU A 295 24.73 -32.41 16.57
N THR A 296 25.81 -32.91 17.19
CA THR A 296 26.63 -32.06 18.06
C THR A 296 27.40 -31.03 17.23
N PRO A 297 27.91 -29.93 17.82
CA PRO A 297 28.65 -28.90 17.08
C PRO A 297 29.81 -29.48 16.24
N ARG A 298 30.61 -30.39 16.81
CA ARG A 298 31.72 -31.05 16.09
C ARG A 298 31.27 -32.00 15.00
N GLN A 299 30.18 -32.74 15.21
CA GLN A 299 29.61 -33.60 14.18
C GLN A 299 29.04 -32.78 13.02
N PHE A 300 28.43 -31.63 13.32
CA PHE A 300 27.92 -30.70 12.31
C PHE A 300 29.06 -30.11 11.48
N GLU A 301 30.14 -29.64 12.12
CA GLU A 301 31.36 -29.18 11.45
C GLU A 301 32.00 -30.26 10.57
N ALA A 302 32.06 -31.51 11.03
CA ALA A 302 32.59 -32.61 10.23
C ALA A 302 31.68 -32.93 9.03
N ALA A 303 30.37 -33.04 9.24
CA ALA A 303 29.38 -33.25 8.17
C ALA A 303 29.44 -32.15 7.10
N ALA A 304 29.63 -30.90 7.54
CA ALA A 304 29.86 -29.71 6.71
C ALA A 304 31.02 -29.86 5.73
N LEU A 305 32.15 -30.33 6.23
CA LEU A 305 33.34 -30.53 5.42
C LEU A 305 33.20 -31.76 4.50
N VAL A 306 32.45 -32.78 4.93
CA VAL A 306 32.11 -33.92 4.07
C VAL A 306 31.32 -33.49 2.83
N VAL A 307 30.30 -32.65 3.01
CA VAL A 307 29.47 -32.14 1.90
C VAL A 307 30.27 -31.27 0.93
N GLN A 308 31.31 -30.60 1.41
CA GLN A 308 32.28 -29.87 0.58
C GLN A 308 33.28 -30.79 -0.17
N GLY A 309 33.21 -32.10 0.03
CA GLY A 309 34.06 -33.08 -0.64
C GLY A 309 35.38 -33.42 0.06
N LEU A 310 35.64 -32.90 1.27
CA LEU A 310 36.92 -33.08 1.95
C LEU A 310 37.07 -34.47 2.59
N THR A 311 38.20 -35.13 2.35
CA THR A 311 38.57 -36.42 2.97
C THR A 311 38.72 -36.32 4.48
N ASP A 312 38.62 -37.44 5.20
CA ASP A 312 38.72 -37.47 6.67
C ASP A 312 40.06 -36.88 7.17
N LYS A 313 41.13 -37.06 6.40
CA LYS A 313 42.44 -36.43 6.63
C LYS A 313 42.41 -34.90 6.51
N GLU A 314 41.74 -34.38 5.47
CA GLU A 314 41.59 -32.93 5.30
C GLU A 314 40.66 -32.32 6.35
N ILE A 315 39.62 -33.06 6.75
CA ILE A 315 38.72 -32.69 7.86
C ILE A 315 39.51 -32.59 9.16
N ALA A 316 40.33 -33.59 9.47
CA ALA A 316 41.19 -33.61 10.65
C ALA A 316 42.13 -32.39 10.69
N SER A 317 42.77 -32.08 9.56
CA SER A 317 43.62 -30.90 9.43
C SER A 317 42.85 -29.60 9.65
N LYS A 318 41.64 -29.45 9.08
CA LYS A 318 40.83 -28.23 9.26
C LYS A 318 40.30 -28.06 10.69
N LEU A 319 39.95 -29.15 11.36
CA LEU A 319 39.36 -29.09 12.71
C LEU A 319 40.39 -29.15 13.84
N GLY A 320 41.67 -29.37 13.52
CA GLY A 320 42.75 -29.49 14.51
C GLY A 320 42.64 -30.76 15.36
N ILE A 321 42.18 -31.86 14.76
CA ILE A 321 41.97 -33.17 15.42
C ILE A 321 42.72 -34.27 14.66
N THR A 322 42.72 -35.50 15.19
CA THR A 322 43.31 -36.65 14.48
C THR A 322 42.37 -37.18 13.40
N GLU A 323 42.92 -37.89 12.40
CA GLU A 323 42.15 -38.52 11.33
C GLU A 323 41.10 -39.51 11.86
N ASP A 324 41.46 -40.31 12.86
CA ASP A 324 40.51 -41.22 13.53
C ASP A 324 39.37 -40.46 14.23
N THR A 325 39.66 -39.35 14.92
CA THR A 325 38.60 -38.54 15.55
C THR A 325 37.69 -37.87 14.51
N ALA A 326 38.24 -37.42 13.38
CA ALA A 326 37.44 -36.90 12.27
C ALA A 326 36.50 -37.98 11.72
N LYS A 327 37.04 -39.18 11.48
CA LYS A 327 36.27 -40.35 11.04
C LYS A 327 35.15 -40.70 12.02
N ASP A 328 35.40 -40.66 13.33
CA ASP A 328 34.39 -40.92 14.35
C ASP A 328 33.26 -39.88 14.36
N HIS A 329 33.60 -38.59 14.22
CA HIS A 329 32.60 -37.53 14.08
C HIS A 329 31.75 -37.71 12.82
N VAL A 330 32.37 -38.04 11.70
CA VAL A 330 31.70 -38.30 10.41
C VAL A 330 30.78 -39.51 10.51
N GLN A 331 31.25 -40.64 11.05
CA GLN A 331 30.42 -41.84 11.25
C GLN A 331 29.27 -41.61 12.22
N SER A 332 29.51 -40.84 13.28
CA SER A 332 28.45 -40.47 14.23
C SER A 332 27.39 -39.59 13.59
N ALA A 333 27.79 -38.68 12.70
CA ALA A 333 26.86 -37.86 11.92
C ALA A 333 26.00 -38.73 11.00
N TYR A 334 26.59 -39.73 10.33
CA TYR A 334 25.84 -40.68 9.50
C TYR A 334 24.76 -41.41 10.30
N LYS A 335 25.12 -41.94 11.47
CA LYS A 335 24.19 -42.65 12.36
C LYS A 335 23.05 -41.75 12.82
N ARG A 336 23.35 -40.51 13.25
CA ARG A 336 22.34 -39.59 13.76
C ARG A 336 21.39 -39.06 12.69
N LEU A 337 21.88 -38.91 11.46
CA LEU A 337 21.07 -38.49 10.31
C LEU A 337 20.44 -39.66 9.55
N ASN A 338 20.65 -40.89 10.04
CA ASN A 338 20.16 -42.13 9.45
C ASN A 338 20.53 -42.28 7.96
N VAL A 339 21.78 -41.97 7.62
CA VAL A 339 22.33 -42.16 6.26
C VAL A 339 23.37 -43.27 6.25
N PRO A 340 23.45 -44.07 5.17
CA PRO A 340 24.28 -45.28 5.18
C PRO A 340 25.77 -45.00 5.01
N ASN A 341 26.13 -43.89 4.36
CA ASN A 341 27.52 -43.57 4.02
C ASN A 341 27.68 -42.10 3.59
N ARG A 342 28.92 -41.76 3.24
CA ARG A 342 29.36 -40.44 2.74
C ARG A 342 28.51 -39.91 1.60
N SER A 343 28.29 -40.73 0.57
CA SER A 343 27.47 -40.36 -0.58
C SER A 343 26.01 -40.14 -0.18
N GLY A 344 25.50 -40.93 0.77
CA GLY A 344 24.19 -40.75 1.37
C GLY A 344 24.05 -39.42 2.12
N LEU A 345 25.09 -39.01 2.86
CA LEU A 345 25.12 -37.70 3.52
C LEU A 345 25.08 -36.55 2.50
N ILE A 346 25.91 -36.62 1.46
CA ILE A 346 25.96 -35.60 0.39
C ILE A 346 24.60 -35.54 -0.33
N ALA A 347 24.01 -36.69 -0.67
CA ALA A 347 22.71 -36.75 -1.31
C ALA A 347 21.59 -36.21 -0.41
N LEU A 348 21.63 -36.46 0.90
CA LEU A 348 20.67 -35.89 1.84
C LEU A 348 20.80 -34.36 1.92
N ALA A 349 22.02 -33.84 1.95
CA ALA A 349 22.27 -32.40 1.96
C ALA A 349 21.72 -31.70 0.70
N LEU A 350 21.90 -32.29 -0.48
CA LEU A 350 21.43 -31.74 -1.76
C LEU A 350 19.89 -31.82 -1.97
N ARG A 351 19.19 -32.62 -1.15
CA ARG A 351 17.72 -32.82 -1.25
C ARG A 351 16.91 -31.95 -0.30
N SER A 352 17.58 -31.17 0.55
CA SER A 352 16.92 -30.27 1.50
C SER A 352 17.06 -28.83 1.05
#